data_AF-A0A2V9GKD9-F1
#
_entry.id   AF-A0A2V9GKD9-F1
#
_cell.length_a   1.000
_cell.length_b   1.000
_cell.length_c   1.000
_cell.angle_alpha   90.00
_cell.angle_beta   90.00
_cell.angle_gamma   90.00
#
_symmetry.space_group_name_H-M   'P 1'
#
loop_
_entity.id
_entity.type
_entity.pdbx_description
1 polymer ?
#
loop_
_entity_poly.entity_id
_entity_poly.type
_entity_poly.pdbx_seq_one_letter_code
_entity_poly.pdbx_strand_id
1 'polypeptide(L)'
;MLYHVDKGVKRLESHPLFHVRGGTKIYKRECWDALGGLWVGPGSDTLDEVKANMLGWNTRSFPDILMHHHRWTGATLGTWGGIIKNGKTDYVSGYHPLFMIAKCSKRLFERPYVLGSFALAYGYLAGRYGKMPQVDDPLLIKYLQKQQLARLLGKETIWK
;
A
#
# COMPACT_ATOMS: atom_id res chain seq x y z
N MET A 1 -2.84 8.90 -13.53
CA MET A 1 -2.43 9.58 -12.27
C MET A 1 -3.59 10.38 -11.68
N LEU A 2 -3.56 10.64 -10.38
CA LEU A 2 -4.54 11.52 -9.73
C LEU A 2 -4.03 12.97 -9.69
N TYR A 3 -4.95 13.93 -9.81
CA TYR A 3 -4.68 15.33 -9.53
C TYR A 3 -5.77 15.93 -8.63
N HIS A 4 -5.38 16.96 -7.90
CA HIS A 4 -6.24 17.76 -7.02
C HIS A 4 -6.23 19.20 -7.46
N VAL A 5 -7.30 19.94 -7.19
CA VAL A 5 -7.33 21.38 -7.34
C VAL A 5 -7.21 22.02 -5.96
N ASP A 6 -6.04 22.56 -5.66
CA ASP A 6 -5.75 23.27 -4.41
C ASP A 6 -5.69 24.76 -4.70
N LYS A 7 -6.66 25.54 -4.18
CA LYS A 7 -6.80 26.99 -4.42
C LYS A 7 -6.74 27.37 -5.91
N GLY A 8 -7.41 26.59 -6.77
CA GLY A 8 -7.43 26.80 -8.21
C GLY A 8 -6.22 26.26 -8.98
N VAL A 9 -5.19 25.74 -8.27
CA VAL A 9 -3.99 25.17 -8.89
C VAL A 9 -4.08 23.66 -8.95
N LYS A 10 -3.88 23.08 -10.15
CA LYS A 10 -3.79 21.63 -10.32
C LYS A 10 -2.48 21.11 -9.72
N ARG A 11 -2.58 20.18 -8.76
CA ARG A 11 -1.44 19.48 -8.16
C ARG A 11 -1.54 17.99 -8.42
N LEU A 12 -0.47 17.42 -8.98
CA LEU A 12 -0.38 15.98 -9.23
C LEU A 12 -0.08 15.23 -7.93
N GLU A 13 -0.77 14.12 -7.71
CA GLU A 13 -0.45 13.17 -6.66
C GLU A 13 0.35 12.01 -7.26
N SER A 14 1.68 12.10 -7.15
CA SER A 14 2.59 11.09 -7.69
C SER A 14 2.50 9.76 -6.94
N HIS A 15 2.63 8.66 -7.67
CA HIS A 15 2.79 7.31 -7.13
C HIS A 15 3.64 6.47 -8.09
N PRO A 16 4.21 5.34 -7.65
CA PRO A 16 4.93 4.43 -8.53
C PRO A 16 4.05 3.93 -9.67
N LEU A 17 4.65 3.69 -10.84
CA LEU A 17 3.91 3.24 -12.03
C LEU A 17 3.31 1.86 -11.88
N PHE A 18 3.90 0.96 -11.10
CA PHE A 18 3.32 -0.37 -10.85
C PHE A 18 2.04 -0.31 -10.00
N HIS A 19 1.85 0.76 -9.22
CA HIS A 19 0.74 0.90 -8.29
C HIS A 19 -0.41 1.67 -8.95
N VAL A 20 -1.60 1.10 -8.88
CA VAL A 20 -2.85 1.67 -9.38
C VAL A 20 -3.71 2.08 -8.19
N ARG A 21 -4.22 3.31 -8.20
CA ARG A 21 -5.04 3.81 -7.09
C ARG A 21 -6.37 3.06 -7.04
N GLY A 22 -6.75 2.56 -5.86
CA GLY A 22 -7.90 1.68 -5.68
C GLY A 22 -9.18 2.09 -6.42
N GLY A 23 -9.61 3.35 -6.29
CA GLY A 23 -10.82 3.85 -6.95
C GLY A 23 -10.74 3.99 -8.48
N THR A 24 -9.60 3.66 -9.08
CA THR A 24 -9.32 3.84 -10.53
C THR A 24 -8.90 2.55 -11.21
N LYS A 25 -9.01 1.41 -10.53
CA LYS A 25 -8.55 0.13 -11.05
C LYS A 25 -9.46 -0.41 -12.12
N ILE A 26 -8.84 -0.94 -13.17
CA ILE A 26 -9.48 -1.69 -14.24
C ILE A 26 -8.72 -3.01 -14.37
N TYR A 27 -9.46 -4.11 -14.47
CA TYR A 27 -8.89 -5.45 -14.52
C TYR A 27 -9.18 -6.06 -15.89
N LYS A 28 -8.22 -6.83 -16.42
CA LYS A 28 -8.54 -7.83 -17.45
C LYS A 28 -9.49 -8.86 -16.86
N ARG A 29 -10.44 -9.34 -17.65
CA ARG A 29 -11.49 -10.27 -17.19
C ARG A 29 -10.88 -11.52 -16.56
N GLU A 30 -9.89 -12.11 -17.23
CA GLU A 30 -9.23 -13.34 -16.79
C GLU A 30 -8.46 -13.13 -15.48
N CYS A 31 -7.84 -11.96 -15.31
CA CYS A 31 -7.20 -11.58 -14.05
C CYS A 31 -8.24 -11.44 -12.94
N TRP A 32 -9.37 -10.78 -13.22
CA TRP A 32 -10.45 -10.60 -12.24
C TRP A 32 -11.02 -11.94 -11.77
N ASP A 33 -11.24 -12.88 -12.70
CA ASP A 33 -11.67 -14.23 -12.40
C ASP A 33 -10.65 -14.97 -11.53
N ALA A 34 -9.37 -14.91 -11.88
CA ALA A 34 -8.30 -15.55 -11.13
C ALA A 34 -8.11 -14.99 -9.71
N LEU A 35 -8.41 -13.69 -9.49
CA LEU A 35 -8.37 -13.09 -8.16
C LEU A 35 -9.43 -13.68 -7.22
N GLY A 36 -10.56 -14.15 -7.77
CA GLY A 36 -11.70 -14.66 -6.99
C GLY A 36 -12.45 -13.54 -6.26
N GLY A 37 -12.44 -12.33 -6.81
CA GLY A 37 -12.96 -11.12 -6.16
C GLY A 37 -11.89 -10.34 -5.37
N LEU A 38 -12.30 -9.19 -4.82
CA LEU A 38 -11.42 -8.33 -4.03
C LEU A 38 -11.57 -8.62 -2.55
N TRP A 39 -10.43 -8.73 -1.86
CA TRP A 39 -10.45 -8.67 -0.41
C TRP A 39 -10.83 -7.27 0.05
N VAL A 40 -11.79 -7.17 0.97
CA VAL A 40 -12.33 -5.90 1.46
C VAL A 40 -11.73 -5.58 2.82
N GLY A 41 -10.85 -4.58 2.86
CA GLY A 41 -10.28 -4.08 4.10
C GLY A 41 -9.15 -3.07 3.86
N PRO A 42 -8.45 -2.64 4.92
CA PRO A 42 -7.33 -1.71 4.80
C PRO A 42 -6.22 -2.28 3.91
N GLY A 43 -5.85 -1.55 2.85
CA GLY A 43 -4.80 -1.97 1.92
C GLY A 43 -5.26 -2.94 0.83
N SER A 44 -6.57 -3.02 0.58
CA SER A 44 -7.13 -3.86 -0.50
C SER A 44 -6.51 -3.60 -1.86
N ASP A 45 -6.13 -2.35 -2.14
CA ASP A 45 -5.46 -1.91 -3.37
C ASP A 45 -3.99 -2.35 -3.47
N THR A 46 -3.36 -2.70 -2.37
CA THR A 46 -2.02 -3.31 -2.40
C THR A 46 -2.14 -4.83 -2.51
N LEU A 47 -3.11 -5.42 -1.79
CA LEU A 47 -3.27 -6.87 -1.72
C LEU A 47 -3.74 -7.47 -3.05
N ASP A 48 -4.62 -6.81 -3.79
CA ASP A 48 -5.01 -7.27 -5.12
C ASP A 48 -3.87 -7.18 -6.15
N GLU A 49 -2.99 -6.17 -6.06
CA GLU A 49 -1.78 -6.05 -6.90
C GLU A 49 -0.79 -7.18 -6.59
N VAL A 50 -0.55 -7.43 -5.30
CA VAL A 50 0.32 -8.50 -4.86
C VAL A 50 -0.25 -9.86 -5.28
N LYS A 51 -1.56 -10.07 -5.15
CA LYS A 51 -2.25 -11.31 -5.55
C LYS A 51 -2.23 -11.48 -7.07
N ALA A 52 -2.51 -10.43 -7.83
CA ALA A 52 -2.39 -10.44 -9.28
C ALA A 52 -0.98 -10.84 -9.71
N ASN A 53 0.06 -10.28 -9.06
CA ASN A 53 1.44 -10.65 -9.37
C ASN A 53 1.80 -12.08 -8.96
N MET A 54 1.31 -12.54 -7.81
CA MET A 54 1.44 -13.95 -7.41
C MET A 54 0.86 -14.91 -8.46
N LEU A 55 -0.19 -14.48 -9.16
CA LEU A 55 -0.86 -15.21 -10.25
C LEU A 55 -0.24 -14.96 -11.64
N GLY A 56 0.90 -14.27 -11.72
CA GLY A 56 1.62 -14.03 -12.99
C GLY A 56 1.16 -12.79 -13.76
N TRP A 57 0.28 -11.97 -13.21
CA TRP A 57 -0.16 -10.72 -13.83
C TRP A 57 0.74 -9.54 -13.44
N ASN A 58 0.73 -8.49 -14.26
CA ASN A 58 1.43 -7.24 -13.96
C ASN A 58 0.43 -6.09 -13.85
N THR A 59 0.73 -5.12 -13.00
CA THR A 59 -0.09 -3.93 -12.80
C THR A 59 0.67 -2.70 -13.24
N ARG A 60 -0.04 -1.74 -13.84
CA ARG A 60 0.55 -0.49 -14.31
C ARG A 60 -0.50 0.63 -14.36
N SER A 61 -0.08 1.80 -13.93
CA SER A 61 -0.81 3.05 -14.08
C SER A 61 -0.42 3.78 -15.36
N PHE A 62 -1.41 4.41 -15.98
CA PHE A 62 -1.21 5.27 -17.15
C PHE A 62 -0.84 6.69 -16.69
N PRO A 63 0.37 7.19 -17.00
CA PRO A 63 0.81 8.52 -16.59
C PRO A 63 0.02 9.62 -17.31
N ASP A 64 -0.34 9.39 -18.57
CA ASP A 64 -0.98 10.37 -19.45
C ASP A 64 -2.48 10.54 -19.18
N ILE A 65 -3.09 9.60 -18.46
CA ILE A 65 -4.50 9.66 -18.07
C ILE A 65 -4.61 10.31 -16.69
N LEU A 66 -5.16 11.53 -16.64
CA LEU A 66 -5.34 12.29 -15.41
C LEU A 66 -6.78 12.17 -14.90
N MET A 67 -6.93 11.81 -13.63
CA MET A 67 -8.23 11.75 -12.97
C MET A 67 -8.30 12.76 -11.83
N HIS A 68 -9.38 13.54 -11.80
CA HIS A 68 -9.62 14.49 -10.73
C HIS A 68 -10.06 13.74 -9.47
N HIS A 69 -9.33 13.93 -8.37
CA HIS A 69 -9.71 13.43 -7.07
C HIS A 69 -10.10 14.61 -6.18
N HIS A 70 -11.27 14.51 -5.53
CA HIS A 70 -11.85 15.63 -4.78
C HIS A 70 -11.07 16.01 -3.50
N ARG A 71 -10.18 15.14 -3.02
CA ARG A 71 -9.38 15.35 -1.80
C ARG A 71 -8.10 14.54 -1.86
N TRP A 72 -7.03 15.02 -1.23
CA TRP A 72 -5.80 14.25 -1.07
C TRP A 72 -6.06 12.88 -0.44
N THR A 73 -5.37 11.85 -0.93
CA THR A 73 -5.46 10.51 -0.35
C THR A 73 -5.07 10.55 1.12
N GLY A 74 -5.95 10.08 2.00
CA GLY A 74 -5.73 10.06 3.45
C GLY A 74 -6.04 11.38 4.17
N ALA A 75 -6.50 12.42 3.49
CA ALA A 75 -6.77 13.74 4.08
C ALA A 75 -7.70 13.71 5.30
N THR A 76 -8.65 12.77 5.36
CA THR A 76 -9.64 12.68 6.46
C THR A 76 -9.06 12.28 7.80
N LEU A 77 -7.87 11.68 7.83
CA LEU A 77 -7.26 11.19 9.07
C LEU A 77 -6.18 12.14 9.60
N GLY A 78 -5.94 13.24 8.88
CA GLY A 78 -4.76 14.07 9.09
C GLY A 78 -3.46 13.29 8.93
N THR A 79 -2.34 13.96 9.20
CA THR A 79 -1.01 13.37 9.07
C THR A 79 -0.83 12.17 10.01
N TRP A 80 -1.20 12.33 11.28
CA TRP A 80 -0.99 11.31 12.31
C TRP A 80 -1.88 10.08 12.14
N GLY A 81 -3.19 10.29 11.96
CA GLY A 81 -4.14 9.19 11.77
C GLY A 81 -3.85 8.40 10.50
N GLY A 82 -3.40 9.08 9.43
CA GLY A 82 -2.94 8.43 8.20
C GLY A 82 -1.75 7.50 8.42
N ILE A 83 -0.74 7.96 9.17
CA ILE A 83 0.46 7.17 9.47
C ILE A 83 0.10 5.94 10.34
N ILE A 84 -0.69 6.13 11.39
CA ILE A 84 -1.13 5.03 12.27
C ILE A 84 -1.96 4.02 11.47
N LYS A 85 -2.87 4.50 10.60
CA LYS A 85 -3.64 3.63 9.70
C LYS A 85 -2.72 2.84 8.78
N ASN A 86 -1.67 3.44 8.24
CA ASN A 86 -0.72 2.73 7.38
C ASN A 86 -0.01 1.61 8.15
N GLY A 87 0.41 1.85 9.40
CA GLY A 87 1.00 0.81 10.24
C GLY A 87 0.03 -0.34 10.52
N LYS A 88 -1.24 -0.04 10.82
CA LYS A 88 -2.30 -1.06 10.97
C LYS A 88 -2.52 -1.84 9.68
N THR A 89 -2.50 -1.14 8.54
CA THR A 89 -2.66 -1.73 7.21
C THR A 89 -1.51 -2.69 6.89
N ASP A 90 -0.27 -2.32 7.22
CA ASP A 90 0.90 -3.20 7.06
C ASP A 90 0.74 -4.49 7.89
N TYR A 91 0.24 -4.37 9.13
CA TYR A 91 -0.03 -5.55 9.97
C TYR A 91 -1.13 -6.45 9.39
N VAL A 92 -2.28 -5.87 9.02
CA VAL A 92 -3.42 -6.61 8.43
C VAL A 92 -3.03 -7.29 7.13
N SER A 93 -2.16 -6.65 6.32
CA SER A 93 -1.65 -7.22 5.07
C SER A 93 -0.63 -8.35 5.28
N GLY A 94 -0.13 -8.57 6.50
CA GLY A 94 0.84 -9.63 6.80
C GLY A 94 2.30 -9.24 6.56
N TYR A 95 2.67 -7.96 6.68
CA TYR A 95 4.05 -7.51 6.48
C TYR A 95 5.05 -8.23 7.38
N HIS A 96 6.23 -8.51 6.84
CA HIS A 96 7.35 -9.10 7.57
C HIS A 96 7.91 -8.09 8.59
N PRO A 97 8.14 -8.48 9.87
CA PRO A 97 8.67 -7.57 10.90
C PRO A 97 9.97 -6.86 10.51
N LEU A 98 10.92 -7.56 9.85
CA LEU A 98 12.16 -6.93 9.38
C LEU A 98 11.90 -5.83 8.33
N PHE A 99 10.93 -6.05 7.44
CA PHE A 99 10.54 -5.03 6.47
C PHE A 99 9.86 -3.84 7.15
N MET A 100 9.06 -4.10 8.19
CA MET A 100 8.48 -3.05 9.02
C MET A 100 9.56 -2.19 9.71
N ILE A 101 10.60 -2.81 10.28
CA ILE A 101 11.74 -2.10 10.89
C ILE A 101 12.46 -1.24 9.85
N ALA A 102 12.74 -1.79 8.65
CA ALA A 102 13.36 -1.03 7.57
C ALA A 102 12.50 0.15 7.11
N LYS A 103 11.18 -0.05 7.00
CA LYS A 103 10.20 0.99 6.65
C LYS A 103 10.18 2.11 7.70
N CYS A 104 10.17 1.76 8.98
CA CYS A 104 10.29 2.72 10.09
C CYS A 104 11.62 3.48 10.05
N SER A 105 12.73 2.79 9.79
CA SER A 105 14.08 3.38 9.73
C SER A 105 14.18 4.40 8.59
N LYS A 106 13.68 4.05 7.40
CA LYS A 106 13.61 4.97 6.25
C LYS A 106 12.80 6.23 6.58
N ARG A 107 11.68 6.06 7.29
CA ARG A 107 10.77 7.17 7.65
C ARG A 107 11.35 8.14 8.68
N LEU A 108 12.42 7.80 9.40
CA LEU A 108 13.06 8.73 10.36
C LEU A 108 13.41 10.07 9.71
N PHE A 109 13.75 10.06 8.42
CA PHE A 109 14.14 11.22 7.62
C PHE A 109 12.97 11.89 6.88
N GLU A 110 11.73 11.48 7.14
CA GLU A 110 10.53 12.05 6.52
C GLU A 110 9.68 12.81 7.55
N ARG A 111 9.06 13.93 7.16
CA ARG A 111 8.16 14.67 8.04
C ARG A 111 6.89 13.85 8.36
N PRO A 112 6.40 13.85 9.61
CA PRO A 112 7.01 14.42 10.82
C PRO A 112 8.22 13.58 11.25
N TYR A 113 9.41 14.21 11.33
CA TYR A 113 10.68 13.51 11.57
C TYR A 113 10.62 12.74 12.88
N VAL A 114 11.16 11.52 12.86
CA VAL A 114 11.24 10.59 14.01
C VAL A 114 9.86 10.14 14.55
N LEU A 115 9.03 11.09 14.97
CA LEU A 115 7.68 10.89 15.46
C LEU A 115 6.77 10.15 14.46
N GLY A 116 6.92 10.42 13.16
CA GLY A 116 6.19 9.70 12.11
C GLY A 116 6.61 8.23 12.01
N SER A 117 7.84 7.89 12.38
CA SER A 117 8.30 6.51 12.47
C SER A 117 7.66 5.80 13.68
N PHE A 118 7.62 6.46 14.83
CA PHE A 118 6.94 5.93 16.02
C PHE A 118 5.44 5.75 15.81
N ALA A 119 4.75 6.70 15.17
CA ALA A 119 3.33 6.56 14.85
C ALA A 119 3.05 5.36 13.93
N LEU A 120 3.95 5.11 12.96
CA LEU A 120 3.84 3.97 12.05
C LEU A 120 4.05 2.66 12.80
N ALA A 121 5.11 2.57 13.61
CA ALA A 121 5.39 1.41 14.46
C ALA A 121 4.24 1.14 15.44
N TYR A 122 3.71 2.19 16.06
CA TYR A 122 2.56 2.11 16.95
C TYR A 122 1.34 1.52 16.24
N GLY A 123 1.03 1.97 15.02
CA GLY A 123 -0.07 1.40 14.23
C GLY A 123 0.09 -0.11 13.99
N TYR A 124 1.29 -0.54 13.63
CA TYR A 124 1.61 -1.95 13.39
C TYR A 124 1.49 -2.79 14.68
N LEU A 125 2.08 -2.32 15.78
CA LEU A 125 2.03 -2.99 17.08
C LEU A 125 0.60 -3.02 17.65
N ALA A 126 -0.16 -1.94 17.49
CA ALA A 126 -1.56 -1.89 17.91
C ALA A 126 -2.41 -2.91 17.13
N GLY A 127 -2.14 -3.11 15.84
CA GLY A 127 -2.75 -4.20 15.07
C GLY A 127 -2.40 -5.58 15.65
N ARG A 128 -1.12 -5.80 15.93
CA ARG A 128 -0.60 -7.06 16.48
C ARG A 128 -1.15 -7.41 17.85
N TYR A 129 -1.07 -6.48 18.80
CA TYR A 129 -1.54 -6.71 20.17
C TYR A 129 -3.06 -6.65 20.28
N GLY A 130 -3.71 -5.88 19.41
CA GLY A 130 -5.16 -5.87 19.26
C GLY A 130 -5.73 -7.09 18.53
N LYS A 131 -4.87 -8.03 18.08
CA LYS A 131 -5.24 -9.25 17.35
C LYS A 131 -6.16 -8.96 16.17
N MET A 132 -5.89 -7.89 15.42
CA MET A 132 -6.67 -7.60 14.21
C MET A 132 -6.56 -8.78 13.23
N PRO A 133 -7.66 -9.20 12.60
CA PRO A 133 -7.59 -10.25 11.59
C PRO A 133 -6.69 -9.77 10.45
N GLN A 134 -5.78 -10.63 10.02
CA GLN A 134 -5.01 -10.42 8.80
C GLN A 134 -5.84 -10.83 7.59
N VAL A 135 -5.34 -10.54 6.39
CA VAL A 135 -5.92 -11.09 5.16
C VAL A 135 -6.01 -12.62 5.26
N ASP A 136 -7.19 -13.17 4.94
CA ASP A 136 -7.48 -14.61 5.02
C ASP A 136 -6.92 -15.35 3.79
N ASP A 137 -5.61 -15.19 3.56
CA ASP A 137 -4.87 -15.82 2.48
C ASP A 137 -3.40 -16.02 2.91
N PRO A 138 -3.07 -17.14 3.58
CA PRO A 138 -1.72 -17.41 4.07
C PRO A 138 -0.66 -17.50 2.95
N LEU A 139 -1.07 -17.95 1.75
CA LEU A 139 -0.17 -18.03 0.60
C LEU A 139 0.20 -16.63 0.10
N LEU A 140 -0.78 -15.73 0.03
CA LEU A 140 -0.56 -14.33 -0.30
C LEU A 140 0.36 -13.65 0.72
N ILE A 141 0.16 -13.87 2.02
CA ILE A 141 1.04 -13.34 3.06
C ILE A 141 2.48 -13.83 2.86
N LYS A 142 2.68 -15.15 2.67
CA LYS A 142 4.01 -15.73 2.44
C LYS A 142 4.67 -15.17 1.18
N TYR A 143 3.89 -15.01 0.11
CA TYR A 143 4.36 -14.41 -1.13
C TYR A 143 4.79 -12.95 -0.92
N LEU A 144 3.95 -12.14 -0.27
CA LEU A 144 4.26 -10.75 0.08
C LEU A 144 5.55 -10.64 0.90
N GLN A 145 5.70 -11.46 1.93
CA GLN A 145 6.89 -11.46 2.79
C GLN A 145 8.15 -11.85 2.00
N LYS A 146 8.06 -12.80 1.06
CA LYS A 146 9.17 -13.15 0.16
C LYS A 146 9.58 -11.93 -0.70
N GLN A 147 8.62 -11.19 -1.25
CA GLN A 147 8.89 -9.97 -2.03
C GLN A 147 9.51 -8.87 -1.16
N GLN A 148 9.06 -8.72 0.09
CA GLN A 148 9.63 -7.78 1.05
C GLN A 148 11.09 -8.09 1.38
N LEU A 149 11.40 -9.35 1.69
CA LEU A 149 12.77 -9.78 1.98
C LEU A 149 13.67 -9.65 0.73
N ALA A 150 13.17 -10.02 -0.44
CA ALA A 150 13.87 -9.82 -1.71
C ALA A 150 14.23 -8.34 -1.91
N ARG A 151 13.30 -7.42 -1.61
CA ARG A 151 13.55 -5.97 -1.69
C ARG A 151 14.65 -5.50 -0.75
N LEU A 152 14.68 -6.00 0.49
CA LEU A 152 15.74 -5.66 1.45
C LEU A 152 17.12 -6.17 0.99
N LEU A 153 17.14 -7.30 0.27
CA LEU A 153 18.35 -7.89 -0.29
C LEU A 153 18.72 -7.34 -1.67
N GLY A 154 18.02 -6.31 -2.18
CA GLY A 154 18.29 -5.71 -3.49
C GLY A 154 17.95 -6.61 -4.69
N LYS A 155 17.16 -7.67 -4.50
CA LYS A 155 16.71 -8.57 -5.58
C LYS A 155 15.53 -7.97 -6.34
N GLU A 156 15.25 -8.51 -7.53
CA GLU A 156 14.05 -8.15 -8.28
C GLU A 156 12.78 -8.50 -7.49
N THR A 157 11.81 -7.58 -7.53
CA THR A 157 10.51 -7.75 -6.88
C THR A 157 9.38 -7.25 -7.78
N ILE A 158 8.15 -7.36 -7.29
CA ILE A 158 6.95 -6.80 -7.93
C ILE A 158 6.98 -5.27 -8.04
N TRP A 159 7.81 -4.61 -7.22
CA TRP A 159 7.92 -3.15 -7.16
C TRP A 159 9.05 -2.68 -8.09
N LYS A 160 8.71 -2.55 -9.38
CA LYS A 160 9.61 -2.11 -10.46
C LYS A 160 9.50 -0.61 -10.72
#